data_AF-W2T6I3-F1
#
_entry.id   AF-W2T6I3-F1
#
_cell.length_a   1.000
_cell.length_b   1.000
_cell.length_c   1.000
_cell.angle_alpha   90.00
_cell.angle_beta   90.00
_cell.angle_gamma   90.00
#
_symmetry.space_group_name_H-M   'P 1'
#
loop_
_entity.id
_entity.type
_entity.pdbx_description
1 polymer ?
#
loop_
_entity_poly.entity_id
_entity_poly.type
_entity_poly.pdbx_seq_one_letter_code
_entity_poly.pdbx_strand_id
1 'polypeptide(L)'
;MKLGDTIPPFSAITNIGKIENFHEWIGESEILRVIDSMQLSDRMPIATPEGWKNTKEACMVQPTMSMSKAEELFGKVKTVQLPSGRPYLRQVNIVE
;
A
#
# COMPACT_ATOMS: atom_id res chain seq x y z
N MET A 1 20.12 -8.21 13.73
CA MET A 1 19.16 -7.59 12.82
C MET A 1 17.77 -7.79 13.39
N LYS A 2 17.10 -6.71 13.76
CA LYS A 2 15.73 -6.69 14.26
C LYS A 2 14.78 -6.33 13.11
N LEU A 3 13.51 -6.70 13.25
CA LEU A 3 12.47 -6.30 12.31
C LEU A 3 12.37 -4.76 12.33
N GLY A 4 12.60 -4.12 11.18
CA GLY A 4 12.67 -2.66 11.04
C GLY A 4 14.09 -2.09 10.87
N ASP A 5 15.14 -2.89 11.06
CA ASP A 5 16.51 -2.43 10.76
C ASP A 5 16.70 -2.32 9.23
N THR A 6 17.29 -1.22 8.77
CA THR A 6 17.70 -1.08 7.37
C THR A 6 18.70 -2.17 7.02
N ILE A 7 18.39 -2.95 5.99
CA ILE A 7 19.28 -4.01 5.51
C ILE A 7 20.57 -3.37 4.99
N PRO A 8 21.75 -3.79 5.47
CA PRO A 8 23.01 -3.26 4.96
C PRO A 8 23.08 -3.52 3.45
N PRO A 9 23.54 -2.54 2.65
CA PRO A 9 23.63 -2.71 1.22
C PRO A 9 24.55 -3.90 0.91
N PHE A 10 24.07 -4.83 0.08
CA PHE A 10 24.90 -5.91 -0.44
C PHE A 10 25.26 -5.63 -1.89
N SER A 11 26.46 -6.07 -2.27
CA SER A 11 26.91 -6.09 -3.65
C SER A 11 26.92 -7.53 -4.18
N ALA A 12 26.60 -7.70 -5.45
CA ALA A 12 26.54 -9.02 -6.09
C ALA A 12 27.04 -8.93 -7.54
N ILE A 13 27.87 -9.89 -7.94
CA ILE A 13 28.25 -10.08 -9.33
C ILE A 13 27.17 -10.94 -9.99
N THR A 14 26.53 -10.42 -11.02
CA THR A 14 25.46 -11.12 -11.75
C THR A 14 25.81 -11.25 -13.22
N ASN A 15 25.01 -12.01 -13.97
CA ASN A 15 25.11 -12.12 -15.42
C ASN A 15 24.78 -10.81 -16.17
N ILE A 16 24.17 -9.83 -15.50
CA ILE A 16 23.84 -8.50 -16.06
C ILE A 16 24.79 -7.40 -15.60
N GLY A 17 25.85 -7.73 -14.86
CA GLY A 17 26.81 -6.79 -14.32
C GLY A 17 26.91 -6.83 -12.80
N LYS A 18 27.70 -5.93 -12.23
CA LYS A 18 27.89 -5.82 -10.78
C LYS A 18 26.82 -4.91 -10.18
N ILE A 19 26.07 -5.44 -9.24
CA ILE A 19 25.20 -4.66 -8.36
C ILE A 19 26.10 -4.12 -7.25
N GLU A 20 26.30 -2.80 -7.21
CA GLU A 20 27.09 -2.13 -6.15
C GLU A 20 26.23 -1.86 -4.90
N ASN A 21 24.97 -1.44 -5.11
CA ASN A 21 24.00 -1.17 -4.06
C ASN A 21 22.64 -1.75 -4.44
N PHE A 22 22.18 -2.75 -3.68
CA PHE A 22 20.88 -3.37 -3.92
C PHE A 22 19.71 -2.38 -3.87
N HIS A 23 19.73 -1.41 -2.95
CA HIS A 23 18.63 -0.45 -2.80
C HIS A 23 18.50 0.49 -4.00
N GLU A 24 19.62 0.85 -4.63
CA GLU A 24 19.63 1.60 -5.88
C GLU A 24 19.20 0.74 -7.07
N TRP A 25 19.67 -0.52 -7.11
CA TRP A 25 19.33 -1.45 -8.18
C TRP A 25 17.84 -1.81 -8.20
N ILE A 26 17.25 -2.05 -7.03
CA ILE A 26 15.83 -2.36 -6.93
C ILE A 26 14.96 -1.11 -7.14
N GLY A 27 15.44 0.08 -6.76
CA GLY A 27 14.73 1.35 -6.96
C GLY A 27 13.27 1.29 -6.49
N GLU A 28 12.37 1.94 -7.23
CA GLU A 28 10.91 1.83 -7.04
C GLU A 28 10.33 0.58 -7.73
N SER A 29 10.83 -0.60 -7.36
CA SER A 29 10.33 -1.85 -7.94
C SER A 29 8.88 -2.16 -7.52
N GLU A 30 8.22 -2.95 -8.37
CA GLU A 30 6.92 -3.56 -8.05
C GLU A 30 6.97 -4.42 -6.78
N ILE A 31 8.12 -5.02 -6.46
CA ILE A 31 8.30 -5.84 -5.25
C ILE A 31 8.12 -4.97 -4.00
N LEU A 32 8.77 -3.81 -3.94
CA LEU A 32 8.63 -2.90 -2.80
C LEU A 32 7.21 -2.34 -2.70
N ARG A 33 6.61 -1.95 -3.82
CA ARG A 33 5.21 -1.48 -3.87
C ARG A 33 4.22 -2.51 -3.31
N VAL A 34 4.40 -3.79 -3.65
CA VAL A 34 3.55 -4.89 -3.15
C VAL A 34 3.79 -5.15 -1.66
N ILE A 35 5.03 -5.09 -1.20
CA ILE A 35 5.36 -5.21 0.23
C ILE A 35 4.70 -4.09 1.03
N ASP A 36 4.80 -2.84 0.57
CA ASP A 36 4.18 -1.70 1.23
C ASP A 36 2.65 -1.82 1.27
N SER A 37 2.04 -2.23 0.15
CA SER A 37 0.59 -2.53 0.07
C SER A 37 0.16 -3.61 1.08
N MET A 38 0.95 -4.68 1.19
CA MET A 38 0.66 -5.78 2.13
C MET A 38 0.79 -5.33 3.58
N GLN A 39 1.88 -4.63 3.93
CA GLN A 39 2.09 -4.10 5.28
C GLN A 39 1.04 -3.06 5.67
N LEU A 40 0.56 -2.28 4.70
CA LEU A 40 -0.50 -1.30 4.93
C LEU A 40 -1.84 -1.99 5.17
N SER A 41 -2.17 -3.01 4.38
CA SER A 41 -3.41 -3.79 4.51
C SER A 41 -3.43 -4.66 5.78
N ASP A 42 -2.27 -5.03 6.33
CA ASP A 42 -2.15 -5.73 7.61
C ASP A 42 -2.43 -4.79 8.81
N ARG A 43 -1.92 -3.55 8.74
CA ARG A 43 -2.09 -2.55 9.81
C ARG A 43 -3.48 -1.93 9.85
N MET A 44 -4.15 -1.81 8.70
CA MET A 44 -5.41 -1.09 8.57
C MET A 44 -6.40 -1.86 7.68
N PRO A 45 -7.71 -1.80 7.96
CA PRO A 45 -8.74 -2.51 7.18
C PRO A 45 -9.03 -1.83 5.83
N ILE A 46 -8.02 -1.76 4.97
CA ILE A 46 -8.07 -1.18 3.63
C ILE A 46 -7.44 -2.13 2.60
N ALA A 47 -7.55 -1.76 1.32
CA ALA A 47 -6.88 -2.38 0.19
C ALA A 47 -6.36 -1.30 -0.75
N THR A 48 -5.24 -1.55 -1.42
CA THR A 48 -4.68 -0.62 -2.41
C THR A 48 -5.29 -0.88 -3.79
N PRO A 49 -5.82 0.13 -4.51
CA PRO A 49 -6.38 -0.05 -5.84
C PRO A 49 -5.30 -0.36 -6.90
N GLU A 50 -5.76 -0.66 -8.12
CA GLU A 50 -4.88 -0.78 -9.28
C GLU A 50 -4.05 0.51 -9.47
N GLY A 51 -2.76 0.35 -9.78
CA GLY A 51 -1.86 1.46 -10.01
C GLY A 51 -1.44 2.24 -8.77
N TRP A 52 -1.87 1.83 -7.56
CA TRP A 52 -1.49 2.48 -6.30
C TRP A 52 0.03 2.50 -6.12
N LYS A 53 0.61 3.68 -5.85
CA LYS A 53 2.05 3.86 -5.71
C LYS A 53 2.53 4.00 -4.28
N ASN A 54 1.82 4.77 -3.46
CA ASN A 54 2.19 5.05 -2.08
C ASN A 54 1.01 5.64 -1.29
N THR A 55 1.22 5.85 0.01
CA THR A 55 0.21 6.31 0.99
C THR A 55 -0.44 7.65 0.66
N LYS A 56 0.13 8.46 -0.25
CA LYS A 56 -0.47 9.73 -0.70
C LYS A 56 -1.66 9.52 -1.64
N GLU A 57 -1.81 8.32 -2.20
CA GLU A 57 -2.93 7.96 -3.07
C GLU A 57 -4.06 7.30 -2.28
N ALA A 58 -5.28 7.48 -2.77
CA ALA A 58 -6.48 6.95 -2.13
C ALA A 58 -6.45 5.43 -2.05
N CYS A 59 -6.82 4.90 -0.88
CA CYS A 59 -7.01 3.48 -0.64
C CYS A 59 -8.50 3.12 -0.60
N MET A 60 -8.79 1.84 -0.72
CA MET A 60 -10.15 1.29 -0.71
C MET A 60 -10.49 0.73 0.66
N VAL A 61 -11.64 1.08 1.21
CA VAL A 61 -12.10 0.54 2.50
C VAL A 61 -12.61 -0.89 2.31
N GLN A 62 -12.18 -1.83 3.18
CA GLN A 62 -12.61 -3.24 3.10
C GLN A 62 -14.14 -3.36 3.12
N PRO A 63 -14.79 -4.06 2.17
CA PRO A 63 -16.25 -4.11 2.03
C PRO A 63 -17.00 -4.63 3.26
N THR A 64 -16.35 -5.48 4.06
CA THR A 64 -16.91 -6.08 5.27
C THR A 64 -17.05 -5.10 6.45
N MET A 65 -16.41 -3.93 6.37
CA MET A 65 -16.47 -2.92 7.42
C MET A 65 -17.69 -2.00 7.27
N SER A 66 -18.34 -1.64 8.38
CA SER A 66 -19.45 -0.67 8.39
C SER A 66 -18.98 0.75 8.09
N MET A 67 -19.88 1.61 7.57
CA MET A 67 -19.57 3.01 7.27
C MET A 67 -19.15 3.80 8.50
N SER A 68 -19.90 3.68 9.61
CA SER A 68 -19.60 4.40 10.85
C SER A 68 -18.20 4.06 11.39
N LYS A 69 -17.79 2.78 11.36
CA LYS A 69 -16.45 2.39 11.80
C LYS A 69 -15.36 2.89 10.85
N ALA A 70 -15.63 2.91 9.55
CA ALA A 70 -14.69 3.45 8.57
C ALA A 70 -14.48 4.96 8.77
N GLU A 71 -15.56 5.69 9.06
CA GLU A 71 -15.52 7.13 9.31
C GLU A 71 -14.87 7.47 10.65
N GLU A 72 -15.03 6.62 11.66
CA GLU A 72 -14.31 6.74 12.93
C GLU A 72 -12.80 6.58 12.75
N LEU A 73 -12.37 5.57 11.99
CA LEU A 73 -10.95 5.27 11.80
C LEU A 73 -10.24 6.24 10.84
N PHE A 74 -10.94 6.67 9.79
CA PHE A 74 -10.30 7.37 8.67
C PHE A 74 -10.93 8.73 8.35
N GLY A 75 -11.92 9.17 9.12
CA GLY A 75 -12.62 10.43 8.89
C GLY A 75 -13.54 10.38 7.66
N LYS A 76 -13.33 11.28 6.70
CA LYS A 76 -14.24 11.40 5.56
C LYS A 76 -14.03 10.27 4.54
N VAL A 77 -14.99 9.35 4.45
CA VAL A 77 -15.01 8.27 3.45
C VAL A 77 -15.82 8.71 2.22
N LYS A 78 -15.19 8.65 1.04
CA LYS A 78 -15.85 8.95 -0.24
C LYS A 78 -16.47 7.68 -0.80
N THR A 79 -17.79 7.62 -0.85
CA THR A 79 -18.51 6.51 -1.49
C THR A 79 -18.84 6.86 -2.94
N VAL A 80 -18.46 5.99 -3.88
CA VAL A 80 -18.77 6.14 -5.30
C VAL A 80 -20.09 5.42 -5.58
N GLN A 81 -21.08 6.15 -6.11
CA GLN A 81 -22.37 5.58 -6.45
C GLN A 81 -22.27 4.70 -7.70
N LEU A 82 -22.81 3.49 -7.63
CA LEU A 82 -22.80 2.51 -8.71
C LEU A 82 -24.23 2.14 -9.15
N PRO A 83 -24.43 1.69 -10.40
CA PRO A 83 -25.74 1.27 -10.92
C PRO A 83 -26.40 0.14 -10.12
N SER A 84 -25.59 -0.68 -9.43
CA SER A 84 -26.08 -1.78 -8.59
C SER A 84 -26.72 -1.31 -7.28
N GLY A 85 -26.57 -0.02 -6.92
CA GLY A 85 -27.02 0.53 -5.64
C GLY A 85 -26.20 0.10 -4.43
N ARG A 86 -25.20 -0.78 -4.58
CA ARG A 86 -24.39 -1.30 -3.47
C ARG A 86 -23.22 -0.36 -3.13
N PRO A 87 -23.02 0.03 -1.86
CA PRO A 87 -22.01 1.02 -1.47
C PRO A 87 -20.64 0.40 -1.13
N TYR A 88 -20.13 -0.50 -1.98
CA TYR A 88 -18.84 -1.17 -1.71
C TYR A 88 -17.63 -0.39 -2.23
N LEU A 89 -17.81 0.51 -3.20
CA LEU A 89 -16.72 1.29 -3.78
C LEU A 89 -16.46 2.53 -2.93
N ARG A 90 -15.64 2.35 -1.89
CA ARG A 90 -15.38 3.35 -0.85
C ARG A 90 -13.91 3.72 -0.81
N GLN A 91 -13.62 4.99 -1.01
CA GLN A 91 -12.27 5.55 -1.09
C GLN A 91 -11.95 6.37 0.15
N VAL A 92 -10.71 6.29 0.61
CA VAL A 92 -10.20 7.10 1.70
C VAL A 92 -8.73 7.49 1.49
N ASN A 93 -8.38 8.70 1.89
CA ASN A 93 -6.99 9.14 1.93
C ASN A 93 -6.47 8.93 3.34
N ILE A 94 -5.38 8.20 3.47
CA ILE A 94 -4.74 7.96 4.75
C ILE A 94 -3.89 9.19 5.07
N VAL A 95 -4.11 9.76 6.24
CA VAL A 95 -3.19 10.76 6.78
C VAL A 95 -2.24 9.98 7.69
N GLU A 96 -0.97 9.87 7.28
CA GLU A 96 0.10 9.44 8.20
C GLU A 96 0.37 10.50 9.27
#